data_AF-A0A935ST85-F1
#
_entry.id   AF-A0A935ST85-F1
#
_cell.length_a   1.000
_cell.length_b   1.000
_cell.length_c   1.000
_cell.angle_alpha   90.00
_cell.angle_beta   90.00
_cell.angle_gamma   90.00
#
_symmetry.space_group_name_H-M   'P 1'
#
loop_
_entity.id
_entity.type
_entity.pdbx_description
1 polymer ?
#
loop_
_entity_poly.entity_id
_entity_poly.type
_entity_poly.pdbx_seq_one_letter_code
_entity_poly.pdbx_strand_id
1 'polypeptide(L)'
;MLGHIKTLYADWSSLSLHSDDENESNVLLTALSFEDLTAEAEKATEFDELIKSDFFNRLRLFKESITELFYAPKVTAAAIECNIRIGNAYVELIARERQKSNAAMVHDRYSFIDDQEVSQATGRTLELVELLRERSQEPVKAEPKEAPQKHQPEVVIETPAAKAEEPAKEIAVAKPKRKRKLPIDKLGVDRWLLAVSLVIILASAGLYVWANFFIAEPPTASGVTRFDPKDTAFRDDIKIAKISGDTLYVMMMPSWETMTKEKQLELLKNIYQYGATKEWHQVNIMNSTGKTVGYASSSRLELVGQ
;
A
#
# COMPACT_ATOMS: atom_id res chain seq x y z
N MET A 1 -21.67 -7.32 19.84
CA MET A 1 -21.55 -6.15 18.95
C MET A 1 -20.38 -6.23 17.97
N LEU A 2 -19.18 -6.64 18.39
CA LEU A 2 -18.01 -6.81 17.48
C LEU A 2 -18.24 -7.81 16.33
N GLY A 3 -19.04 -8.86 16.55
CA GLY A 3 -19.37 -9.86 15.52
C GLY A 3 -20.15 -9.28 14.35
N HIS A 4 -21.18 -8.46 14.62
CA HIS A 4 -22.02 -7.84 13.59
C HIS A 4 -21.24 -6.86 12.70
N ILE A 5 -20.30 -6.13 13.29
CA ILE A 5 -19.38 -5.24 12.56
C ILE A 5 -18.49 -6.08 11.64
N LYS A 6 -17.92 -7.19 12.15
CA LYS A 6 -17.14 -8.12 11.32
C LYS A 6 -17.93 -8.66 10.14
N THR A 7 -19.20 -9.03 10.33
CA THR A 7 -20.05 -9.54 9.24
C THR A 7 -20.39 -8.46 8.22
N LEU A 8 -20.69 -7.23 8.67
CA LEU A 8 -20.99 -6.09 7.80
C LEU A 8 -19.82 -5.68 6.90
N TYR A 9 -18.58 -5.82 7.41
CA TYR A 9 -17.37 -5.44 6.67
C TYR A 9 -16.62 -6.62 6.03
N ALA A 10 -17.04 -7.87 6.27
CA ALA A 10 -16.45 -9.05 5.63
C ALA A 10 -16.62 -8.99 4.10
N ASP A 11 -17.82 -8.61 3.65
CA ASP A 11 -18.16 -8.48 2.23
C ASP A 11 -17.47 -7.31 1.54
N TRP A 12 -16.93 -6.34 2.31
CA TRP A 12 -16.21 -5.19 1.76
C TRP A 12 -14.75 -5.54 1.42
N SER A 13 -14.21 -6.63 1.97
CA SER A 13 -12.79 -6.99 1.83
C SER A 13 -12.49 -8.04 0.75
N SER A 14 -13.50 -8.62 0.11
CA SER A 14 -13.37 -9.86 -0.68
C SER A 14 -13.25 -9.66 -2.20
N LEU A 15 -13.42 -8.44 -2.71
CA LEU A 15 -13.27 -8.14 -4.14
C LEU A 15 -11.87 -7.60 -4.42
N SER A 16 -10.87 -8.49 -4.47
CA SER A 16 -9.71 -8.21 -5.33
C SER A 16 -10.21 -8.28 -6.78
N LEU A 17 -10.54 -7.10 -7.34
CA LEU A 17 -10.83 -6.91 -8.76
C LEU A 17 -9.61 -7.26 -9.63
N HIS A 18 -8.43 -7.39 -9.02
CA HIS A 18 -7.21 -7.87 -9.66
C HIS A 18 -6.95 -9.35 -9.36
N SER A 19 -6.62 -10.10 -10.40
CA SER A 19 -5.91 -11.38 -10.26
C SER A 19 -4.49 -11.08 -9.81
N ASP A 20 -4.08 -11.67 -8.67
CA ASP A 20 -2.76 -11.44 -8.05
C ASP A 20 -1.60 -11.78 -8.99
N ASP A 21 -1.79 -12.62 -10.02
CA ASP A 21 -0.71 -13.12 -10.88
C ASP A 21 -0.58 -12.39 -12.23
N GLU A 22 -1.66 -11.88 -12.84
CA GLU A 22 -1.58 -11.22 -14.16
C GLU A 22 -1.28 -9.72 -14.07
N ASN A 23 -1.58 -9.10 -12.92
CA ASN A 23 -1.47 -7.65 -12.76
C ASN A 23 -0.34 -7.21 -11.83
N GLU A 24 0.46 -8.12 -11.23
CA GLU A 24 1.50 -7.75 -10.26
C GLU A 24 2.55 -6.80 -10.86
N SER A 25 2.95 -7.04 -12.11
CA SER A 25 3.88 -6.16 -12.85
C SER A 25 3.27 -4.77 -13.08
N ASN A 26 2.00 -4.70 -13.44
CA ASN A 26 1.30 -3.42 -13.65
C ASN A 26 1.12 -2.67 -12.33
N VAL A 27 0.74 -3.37 -11.26
CA VAL A 27 0.65 -2.85 -9.89
C VAL A 27 1.98 -2.28 -9.41
N LEU A 28 3.09 -2.97 -9.66
CA LEU A 28 4.43 -2.49 -9.33
C LEU A 28 4.81 -1.27 -10.16
N LEU A 29 4.61 -1.31 -11.48
CA LEU A 29 4.93 -0.20 -12.38
C LEU A 29 4.14 1.06 -12.02
N THR A 30 2.84 0.92 -11.75
CA THR A 30 2.00 2.03 -11.31
C THR A 30 2.47 2.60 -9.97
N ALA A 31 2.83 1.76 -9.01
CA ALA A 31 3.39 2.21 -7.75
C ALA A 31 4.71 2.99 -7.94
N LEU A 32 5.58 2.54 -8.85
CA LEU A 32 6.81 3.25 -9.20
C LEU A 32 6.53 4.59 -9.90
N SER A 33 5.52 4.66 -10.77
CA SER A 33 5.14 5.93 -11.40
C SER A 33 4.65 6.98 -10.39
N PHE A 34 4.03 6.58 -9.27
CA PHE A 34 3.74 7.50 -8.16
C PHE A 34 5.03 8.01 -7.50
N GLU A 35 6.06 7.17 -7.36
CA GLU A 35 7.35 7.60 -6.83
C GLU A 35 8.05 8.58 -7.79
N ASP A 36 7.97 8.36 -9.10
CA ASP A 36 8.54 9.27 -10.10
C ASP A 36 7.89 10.67 -10.04
N LEU A 37 6.55 10.73 -9.95
CA LEU A 37 5.81 11.99 -9.78
C LEU A 37 6.15 12.67 -8.45
N THR A 38 6.36 11.87 -7.39
CA THR A 38 6.76 12.39 -6.08
C THR A 38 8.16 13.00 -6.15
N ALA A 39 9.11 12.29 -6.76
CA ALA A 39 10.48 12.75 -6.93
C ALA A 39 10.55 14.01 -7.81
N GLU A 40 9.67 14.15 -8.81
CA GLU A 40 9.55 15.38 -9.59
C GLU A 40 9.14 16.57 -8.71
N ALA A 41 8.10 16.40 -7.88
CA ALA A 41 7.63 17.45 -6.97
C ALA A 41 8.68 17.85 -5.92
N GLU A 42 9.41 16.88 -5.36
CA GLU A 42 10.44 17.14 -4.34
C GLU A 42 11.72 17.77 -4.89
N LYS A 43 12.04 17.52 -6.17
CA LYS A 43 13.20 18.11 -6.85
C LYS A 43 12.94 19.54 -7.32
N ALA A 44 11.68 19.94 -7.46
CA ALA A 44 11.35 21.31 -7.83
C ALA A 44 11.90 22.28 -6.78
N THR A 45 12.55 23.34 -7.24
CA THR A 45 13.14 24.36 -6.38
C THR A 45 12.25 25.59 -6.25
N GLU A 46 11.43 25.84 -7.27
CA GLU A 46 10.49 26.95 -7.34
C GLU A 46 9.09 26.44 -7.70
N PHE A 47 8.07 27.11 -7.16
CA PHE A 47 6.69 26.72 -7.44
C PHE A 47 6.32 26.88 -8.93
N ASP A 48 6.89 27.90 -9.58
CA ASP A 48 6.78 28.16 -11.02
C ASP A 48 7.19 26.94 -11.88
N GLU A 49 8.10 26.07 -11.41
CA GLU A 49 8.54 24.87 -12.15
C GLU A 49 7.42 23.82 -12.24
N LEU A 50 6.63 23.66 -11.17
CA LEU A 50 5.50 22.73 -11.13
C LEU A 50 4.33 23.21 -11.99
N ILE A 51 4.13 24.53 -12.06
CA ILE A 51 3.09 25.14 -12.91
C ILE A 51 3.46 25.01 -14.38
N LYS A 52 4.69 25.38 -14.77
CA LYS A 52 5.14 25.34 -16.17
C LYS A 52 5.13 23.92 -16.74
N SER A 53 5.32 22.92 -15.89
CA SER A 53 5.27 21.51 -16.26
C SER A 53 3.87 20.88 -16.19
N ASP A 54 2.83 21.68 -15.93
CA ASP A 54 1.44 21.23 -15.77
C ASP A 54 1.31 20.03 -14.82
N PHE A 55 2.09 20.05 -13.74
CA PHE A 55 2.32 18.89 -12.88
C PHE A 55 1.02 18.36 -12.26
N PHE A 56 0.17 19.25 -11.72
CA PHE A 56 -1.05 18.85 -11.01
C PHE A 56 -2.09 18.24 -11.95
N ASN A 57 -2.22 18.75 -13.17
CA ASN A 57 -3.11 18.17 -14.16
C ASN A 57 -2.57 16.81 -14.63
N ARG A 58 -1.26 16.65 -14.84
CA ARG A 58 -0.65 15.34 -15.12
C ARG A 58 -0.88 14.34 -14.00
N LEU A 59 -0.72 14.75 -12.74
CA LEU A 59 -0.99 13.92 -11.57
C LEU A 59 -2.46 13.50 -11.51
N ARG A 60 -3.39 14.42 -11.78
CA ARG A 60 -4.84 14.14 -11.84
C ARG A 60 -5.15 13.12 -12.95
N LEU A 61 -4.70 13.38 -14.17
CA LEU A 61 -4.93 12.50 -15.32
C LEU A 61 -4.30 11.11 -15.12
N PHE A 62 -3.12 11.05 -14.51
CA PHE A 62 -2.48 9.79 -14.13
C PHE A 62 -3.38 8.99 -13.18
N LYS A 63 -3.86 9.60 -12.09
CA LYS A 63 -4.77 8.93 -11.15
C LYS A 63 -6.06 8.46 -11.81
N GLU A 64 -6.65 9.27 -12.69
CA GLU A 64 -7.84 8.87 -13.45
C GLU A 64 -7.56 7.65 -14.35
N SER A 65 -6.38 7.56 -14.95
CA SER A 65 -5.99 6.45 -15.85
C SER A 65 -5.79 5.09 -15.16
N ILE A 66 -5.45 5.10 -13.86
CA ILE A 66 -5.11 3.89 -13.09
C ILE A 66 -6.35 3.04 -12.78
N THR A 67 -7.54 3.66 -12.80
CA THR A 67 -8.87 3.03 -12.67
C THR A 67 -8.91 1.92 -11.62
N GLU A 68 -9.02 0.67 -12.03
CA GLU A 68 -9.17 -0.48 -11.15
C GLU A 68 -7.93 -0.69 -10.28
N LEU A 69 -6.71 -0.43 -10.79
CA LEU A 69 -5.46 -0.70 -10.06
C LEU A 69 -5.36 0.01 -8.70
N PHE A 70 -6.18 1.04 -8.45
CA PHE A 70 -6.34 1.65 -7.13
C PHE A 70 -6.85 0.71 -6.04
N TYR A 71 -7.49 -0.40 -6.40
CA TYR A 71 -7.92 -1.44 -5.46
C TYR A 71 -6.76 -2.35 -5.03
N ALA A 72 -5.62 -2.32 -5.72
CA ALA A 72 -4.43 -3.02 -5.27
C ALA A 72 -3.78 -2.29 -4.08
N PRO A 73 -3.62 -2.94 -2.91
CA PRO A 73 -3.13 -2.27 -1.68
C PRO A 73 -1.81 -1.52 -1.86
N LYS A 74 -0.92 -2.05 -2.72
CA LYS A 74 0.37 -1.44 -3.02
C LYS A 74 0.23 -0.11 -3.79
N VAL A 75 -0.68 -0.05 -4.76
CA VAL A 75 -0.97 1.16 -5.52
C VAL A 75 -1.66 2.18 -4.63
N THR A 76 -2.64 1.76 -3.82
CA THR A 76 -3.32 2.64 -2.87
C THR A 76 -2.33 3.25 -1.88
N ALA A 77 -1.42 2.44 -1.32
CA ALA A 77 -0.39 2.91 -0.41
C ALA A 77 0.54 3.92 -1.09
N ALA A 78 1.04 3.61 -2.29
CA ALA A 78 1.89 4.51 -3.06
C ALA A 78 1.17 5.82 -3.41
N ALA A 79 -0.12 5.78 -3.76
CA ALA A 79 -0.90 6.98 -4.04
C ALA A 79 -1.11 7.86 -2.80
N ILE A 80 -1.37 7.25 -1.62
CA ILE A 80 -1.48 7.98 -0.36
C ILE A 80 -0.15 8.63 0.02
N GLU A 81 0.95 7.89 -0.10
CA GLU A 81 2.29 8.41 0.18
C GLU A 81 2.67 9.56 -0.75
N CYS A 82 2.42 9.38 -2.04
CA CYS A 82 2.59 10.40 -3.08
C CYS A 82 1.82 11.68 -2.75
N ASN A 83 0.54 11.58 -2.36
CA ASN A 83 -0.27 12.72 -1.96
C ASN A 83 0.31 13.50 -0.78
N ILE A 84 0.79 12.78 0.24
CA ILE A 84 1.38 13.39 1.43
C ILE A 84 2.68 14.11 1.05
N ARG A 85 3.56 13.45 0.31
CA ARG A 85 4.88 14.00 -0.05
C ARG A 85 4.75 15.19 -1.00
N ILE A 86 3.93 15.09 -2.04
CA ILE A 86 3.63 16.21 -2.94
C ILE A 86 2.99 17.37 -2.19
N GLY A 87 2.00 17.09 -1.33
CA GLY A 87 1.35 18.14 -0.52
C GLY A 87 2.33 18.86 0.40
N ASN A 88 3.27 18.14 1.01
CA ASN A 88 4.31 18.75 1.84
C ASN A 88 5.30 19.58 1.01
N ALA A 89 5.78 19.05 -0.12
CA ALA A 89 6.65 19.77 -1.05
C ALA A 89 5.99 21.06 -1.57
N TYR A 90 4.70 21.00 -1.91
CA TYR A 90 3.91 22.15 -2.30
C TYR A 90 3.89 23.25 -1.22
N VAL A 91 3.59 22.88 0.03
CA VAL A 91 3.56 23.83 1.15
C VAL A 91 4.94 24.46 1.36
N GLU A 92 6.02 23.69 1.23
CA GLU A 92 7.39 24.21 1.33
C GLU A 92 7.72 25.19 0.20
N LEU A 93 7.34 24.88 -1.04
CA LEU A 93 7.59 25.74 -2.20
C LEU A 93 6.84 27.06 -2.08
N ILE A 94 5.57 27.02 -1.69
CA ILE A 94 4.78 28.24 -1.41
C ILE A 94 5.39 29.03 -0.25
N ALA A 95 5.86 28.36 0.81
CA ALA A 95 6.52 29.05 1.93
C ALA A 95 7.84 29.74 1.50
N ARG A 96 8.62 29.12 0.61
CA ARG A 96 9.84 29.74 0.04
C ARG A 96 9.52 30.90 -0.88
N GLU A 97 8.48 30.76 -1.70
CA GLU A 97 7.97 31.84 -2.57
C GLU A 97 7.62 33.09 -1.76
N ARG A 98 7.02 32.90 -0.58
CA ARG A 98 6.69 33.99 0.37
C ARG A 98 7.89 34.68 0.99
N GLN A 99 8.99 33.97 1.21
CA GLN A 99 10.21 34.60 1.71
C GLN A 99 10.82 35.51 0.65
N LYS A 100 10.61 35.20 -0.64
CA LYS A 100 11.08 35.99 -1.77
C LYS A 100 10.12 37.13 -2.16
N SER A 101 8.81 36.93 -1.98
CA SER A 101 7.74 37.81 -2.48
C SER A 101 6.65 38.06 -1.44
N ASN A 102 6.09 39.27 -1.40
CA ASN A 102 5.03 39.61 -0.45
C ASN A 102 3.76 38.76 -0.72
N ALA A 103 3.04 38.36 0.33
CA ALA A 103 1.91 37.42 0.23
C ALA A 103 0.81 37.86 -0.76
N ALA A 104 0.59 39.18 -0.89
CA ALA A 104 -0.34 39.74 -1.86
C ALA A 104 0.11 39.54 -3.31
N MET A 105 1.41 39.59 -3.60
CA MET A 105 1.95 39.31 -4.94
C MET A 105 1.91 37.82 -5.28
N VAL A 106 2.14 36.95 -4.29
CA VAL A 106 2.00 35.49 -4.48
C VAL A 106 0.55 35.14 -4.80
N HIS A 107 -0.41 35.73 -4.09
CA HIS A 107 -1.82 35.53 -4.37
C HIS A 107 -2.20 36.08 -5.75
N ASP A 108 -1.81 37.30 -6.10
CA ASP A 108 -2.11 37.89 -7.41
C ASP A 108 -1.51 37.03 -8.56
N ARG A 109 -0.27 36.59 -8.40
CA ARG A 109 0.47 35.81 -9.40
C ARG A 109 -0.08 34.40 -9.60
N TYR A 110 -0.57 33.75 -8.55
CA TYR A 110 -1.04 32.36 -8.59
C TYR A 110 -2.56 32.22 -8.42
N SER A 111 -3.31 33.33 -8.37
CA SER A 111 -4.78 33.35 -8.26
C SER A 111 -5.49 32.60 -9.41
N PHE A 112 -4.81 32.41 -10.54
CA PHE A 112 -5.34 31.67 -11.68
C PHE A 112 -5.31 30.16 -11.47
N ILE A 113 -4.48 29.67 -10.54
CA ILE A 113 -4.45 28.25 -10.18
C ILE A 113 -5.63 28.04 -9.27
N ASP A 114 -6.58 27.23 -9.71
CA ASP A 114 -7.70 26.87 -8.89
C ASP A 114 -7.17 26.01 -7.73
N ASP A 115 -7.23 26.55 -6.50
CA ASP A 115 -6.94 25.81 -5.26
C ASP A 115 -7.68 24.46 -5.26
N GLN A 116 -8.85 24.42 -5.89
CA GLN A 116 -9.64 23.21 -6.06
C GLN A 116 -8.94 22.17 -6.94
N GLU A 117 -8.25 22.55 -8.02
CA GLU A 117 -7.51 21.62 -8.88
C GLU A 117 -6.29 21.03 -8.18
N VAL A 118 -5.52 21.85 -7.46
CA VAL A 118 -4.37 21.39 -6.66
C VAL A 118 -4.86 20.50 -5.52
N SER A 119 -5.95 20.89 -4.86
CA SER A 119 -6.57 20.13 -3.78
C SER A 119 -7.12 18.78 -4.25
N GLN A 120 -7.80 18.75 -5.40
CA GLN A 120 -8.27 17.52 -6.04
C GLN A 120 -7.10 16.64 -6.49
N ALA A 121 -6.04 17.24 -7.07
CA ALA A 121 -4.87 16.51 -7.53
C ALA A 121 -4.03 15.95 -6.37
N THR A 122 -3.98 16.61 -5.22
CA THR A 122 -3.20 16.15 -4.05
C THR A 122 -4.04 15.37 -3.03
N GLY A 123 -5.36 15.34 -3.18
CA GLY A 123 -6.27 14.65 -2.25
C GLY A 123 -6.29 15.27 -0.84
N ARG A 124 -5.78 16.48 -0.67
CA ARG A 124 -5.85 17.28 0.56
C ARG A 124 -6.63 18.55 0.29
N THR A 125 -7.49 18.96 1.21
CA THR A 125 -8.06 20.32 1.23
C THR A 125 -6.91 21.30 1.48
N LEU A 126 -6.34 21.84 0.41
CA LEU A 126 -5.29 22.84 0.45
C LEU A 126 -5.93 24.15 0.03
N GLU A 127 -6.41 24.92 1.01
CA GLU A 127 -6.77 26.32 0.75
C GLU A 127 -5.49 27.14 0.83
N LEU A 128 -4.98 27.59 -0.33
CA LEU A 128 -3.82 28.49 -0.37
C LEU A 128 -4.11 29.67 0.53
N VAL A 129 -5.28 30.29 0.40
CA VAL A 129 -5.65 31.50 1.15
C VAL A 129 -5.58 31.30 2.68
N GLU A 130 -5.99 30.14 3.21
CA GLU A 130 -5.90 29.85 4.65
C GLU A 130 -4.48 29.52 5.10
N LEU A 131 -3.74 28.68 4.37
CA LEU A 131 -2.32 28.42 4.63
C LEU A 131 -1.48 29.70 4.56
N LEU A 132 -1.86 30.59 3.65
CA LEU A 132 -1.29 31.91 3.49
C LEU A 132 -1.61 32.79 4.73
N ARG A 133 -2.80 32.68 5.33
CA ARG A 133 -3.24 33.54 6.44
C ARG A 133 -2.79 33.05 7.81
N GLU A 134 -2.83 31.75 8.06
CA GLU A 134 -2.49 31.11 9.35
C GLU A 134 -1.04 31.42 9.78
N ARG A 135 -0.08 31.29 8.85
CA ARG A 135 1.34 31.51 9.16
C ARG A 135 1.76 32.97 9.21
N SER A 136 0.94 33.88 8.67
CA SER A 136 1.19 35.33 8.79
C SER A 136 0.72 35.88 10.14
N GLN A 137 -0.03 35.09 10.91
CA GLN A 137 -0.57 35.43 12.23
C GLN A 137 0.13 34.74 13.40
N GLU A 138 1.09 33.83 13.17
CA GLU A 138 1.98 33.41 14.25
C GLU A 138 2.86 34.61 14.65
N PRO A 139 2.71 35.16 15.88
CA PRO A 139 3.66 36.14 16.35
C PRO A 139 5.00 35.41 16.42
N VAL A 140 5.97 35.93 15.68
CA VAL A 140 7.39 35.58 15.85
C VAL A 140 7.68 35.69 17.34
N LYS A 141 7.70 34.55 18.04
CA LYS A 141 8.37 34.47 19.34
C LYS A 141 9.82 34.75 19.01
N ALA A 142 10.19 36.01 19.21
CA ALA A 142 11.56 36.45 19.15
C ALA A 142 12.34 35.58 20.14
N GLU A 143 13.09 34.63 19.60
CA GLU A 143 14.17 34.02 20.35
C GLU A 143 15.10 35.16 20.81
N PRO A 144 15.42 35.26 22.11
CA PRO A 144 16.37 36.24 22.59
C PRO A 144 17.72 35.97 21.93
N LYS A 145 18.24 36.98 21.23
CA LYS A 145 19.62 37.01 20.75
C LYS A 145 20.57 36.88 21.94
N GLU A 146 21.17 35.70 22.12
CA GLU A 146 22.45 35.58 22.83
C GLU A 146 23.58 35.43 21.80
N ALA A 147 24.55 36.34 21.90
CA ALA A 147 25.81 36.29 21.18
C ALA A 147 26.93 35.77 22.11
N PRO A 148 28.14 35.49 21.61
CA PRO A 148 28.61 34.18 21.17
C PRO A 148 29.59 33.55 22.18
N GLN A 149 29.52 32.23 22.39
CA GLN A 149 30.60 31.49 23.07
C GLN A 149 31.09 30.28 22.25
N LYS A 150 32.40 30.07 22.38
CA LYS A 150 33.34 29.37 21.50
C LYS A 150 33.32 27.83 21.64
N HIS A 151 33.59 27.19 20.50
CA HIS A 151 34.34 25.92 20.28
C HIS A 151 33.66 24.56 20.54
N GLN A 152 33.16 23.95 19.43
CA GLN A 152 33.48 22.64 18.77
C GLN A 152 33.91 21.38 19.57
N PRO A 153 33.87 20.14 18.98
CA PRO A 153 33.36 19.67 17.66
C PRO A 153 32.34 18.50 17.76
N GLU A 154 31.36 18.38 16.85
CA GLU A 154 31.36 17.63 15.57
C GLU A 154 31.72 16.14 15.67
N VAL A 155 30.70 15.27 15.59
CA VAL A 155 30.86 13.84 15.30
C VAL A 155 30.04 13.51 14.06
N VAL A 156 30.78 13.40 12.97
CA VAL A 156 30.41 12.81 11.68
C VAL A 156 30.14 11.32 11.89
N ILE A 157 28.98 10.84 11.42
CA ILE A 157 28.71 9.41 11.32
C ILE A 157 29.19 8.96 9.93
N GLU A 158 30.37 8.35 9.89
CA GLU A 158 30.87 7.61 8.73
C GLU A 158 30.55 6.12 8.87
N THR A 159 29.81 5.61 7.89
CA THR A 159 29.73 4.21 7.49
C THR A 159 31.13 3.69 7.11
N PRO A 160 31.44 2.41 7.34
CA PRO A 160 32.33 1.72 6.42
C PRO A 160 31.76 0.41 5.88
N ALA A 161 31.92 0.31 4.56
CA ALA A 161 31.71 -0.85 3.73
C ALA A 161 32.85 -1.88 3.89
N ALA A 162 32.54 -3.07 3.35
CA ALA A 162 33.34 -4.26 3.16
C ALA A 162 34.84 -4.09 2.83
N LYS A 163 35.66 -5.00 3.37
CA LYS A 163 36.66 -5.74 2.57
C LYS A 163 37.13 -7.02 3.27
N ALA A 164 37.13 -8.09 2.48
CA ALA A 164 37.78 -9.36 2.78
C ALA A 164 39.29 -9.26 2.51
N GLU A 165 40.09 -10.00 3.28
CA GLU A 165 41.19 -10.85 2.80
C GLU A 165 41.83 -11.62 3.97
N GLU A 166 41.98 -12.93 3.77
CA GLU A 166 42.81 -13.83 4.59
C GLU A 166 44.31 -13.50 4.39
N PRO A 167 45.20 -14.00 5.29
CA PRO A 167 45.83 -15.27 4.95
C PRO A 167 46.01 -16.22 6.14
N ALA A 168 46.01 -17.50 5.78
CA ALA A 168 46.28 -18.65 6.63
C ALA A 168 47.69 -18.68 7.22
N LYS A 169 47.81 -19.22 8.45
CA LYS A 169 48.83 -20.23 8.77
C LYS A 169 48.57 -20.98 10.09
N GLU A 170 48.54 -22.30 9.90
CA GLU A 170 49.22 -23.34 10.68
C GLU A 170 48.61 -23.91 11.97
N ILE A 171 48.60 -25.24 11.96
CA ILE A 171 47.92 -26.18 12.83
C ILE A 171 48.78 -26.45 14.06
N ALA A 172 48.20 -26.40 15.26
CA ALA A 172 48.75 -27.11 16.42
C ALA A 172 47.62 -27.70 17.26
N VAL A 173 47.49 -29.02 17.17
CA VAL A 173 46.65 -29.87 18.01
C VAL A 173 47.18 -29.86 19.45
N ALA A 174 46.35 -29.44 20.41
CA ALA A 174 46.61 -29.67 21.83
C ALA A 174 45.31 -29.99 22.60
N LYS A 175 45.45 -30.99 23.47
CA LYS A 175 44.43 -31.81 24.16
C LYS A 175 43.43 -31.02 25.04
N PRO A 176 42.25 -31.58 25.34
CA PRO A 176 41.25 -30.94 26.19
C PRO A 176 41.64 -31.09 27.66
N LYS A 177 41.64 -29.99 28.42
CA LYS A 177 41.35 -29.94 29.88
C LYS A 177 41.67 -28.56 30.44
N ARG A 178 40.61 -27.78 30.72
CA ARG A 178 40.37 -27.14 32.02
C ARG A 178 39.11 -26.28 31.92
N LYS A 179 38.10 -26.61 32.72
CA LYS A 179 36.96 -25.74 33.00
C LYS A 179 37.48 -24.46 33.64
N ARG A 180 37.74 -23.43 32.82
CA ARG A 180 37.94 -22.06 33.30
C ARG A 180 36.58 -21.52 33.72
N LYS A 181 36.32 -21.52 35.03
CA LYS A 181 35.31 -20.63 35.59
C LYS A 181 35.78 -19.21 35.27
N LEU A 182 35.06 -18.51 34.39
CA LEU A 182 35.27 -17.07 34.17
C LEU A 182 34.99 -16.37 35.51
N PRO A 183 35.94 -15.61 36.07
CA PRO A 183 35.65 -14.74 37.21
C PRO A 183 34.89 -13.52 36.67
N ILE A 184 33.55 -13.57 36.72
CA ILE A 184 32.68 -12.44 36.38
C ILE A 184 32.83 -11.28 37.39
N ASP A 185 33.52 -11.51 38.52
CA ASP A 185 33.73 -10.52 39.58
C ASP A 185 34.66 -9.33 39.24
N LYS A 186 35.13 -9.18 37.99
CA LYS A 186 35.94 -8.02 37.56
C LYS A 186 35.23 -7.04 36.62
N LEU A 187 34.02 -7.35 36.19
CA LEU A 187 33.15 -6.37 35.54
C LEU A 187 32.30 -5.78 36.66
N GLY A 188 32.53 -4.51 37.03
CA GLY A 188 31.77 -3.77 38.05
C GLY A 188 30.31 -3.51 37.68
N VAL A 189 29.68 -4.48 37.02
CA VAL A 189 28.31 -4.49 36.55
C VAL A 189 27.48 -5.16 37.64
N ASP A 190 26.44 -4.47 38.09
CA ASP A 190 25.52 -5.00 39.08
C ASP A 190 24.94 -6.35 38.60
N ARG A 191 25.04 -7.36 39.47
CA ARG A 191 24.57 -8.72 39.21
C ARG A 191 23.07 -8.74 38.86
N TRP A 192 22.31 -7.77 39.39
CA TRP A 192 20.90 -7.59 39.05
C TRP A 192 20.69 -7.12 37.62
N LEU A 193 21.52 -6.21 37.12
CA LEU A 193 21.41 -5.64 35.78
C LEU A 193 21.73 -6.68 34.71
N LEU A 194 22.72 -7.54 34.99
CA LEU A 194 23.03 -8.73 34.17
C LEU A 194 21.91 -9.78 34.18
N ALA A 195 21.26 -10.00 35.32
CA ALA A 195 20.13 -10.92 35.39
C ALA A 195 18.93 -10.41 34.60
N VAL A 196 18.60 -9.11 34.71
CA VAL A 196 17.49 -8.50 33.97
C VAL A 196 17.75 -8.51 32.47
N SER A 197 18.97 -8.18 32.02
CA SER A 197 19.29 -8.21 30.58
C SER A 197 19.20 -9.61 30.00
N LEU A 198 19.62 -10.64 30.74
CA LEU A 198 19.48 -12.03 30.33
C LEU A 198 18.01 -12.45 30.20
N VAL A 199 17.14 -12.01 31.13
CA VAL A 199 15.69 -12.29 31.07
C VAL A 199 15.05 -11.62 29.86
N ILE A 200 15.42 -10.36 29.56
CA ILE A 200 14.90 -9.66 28.38
C ILE A 200 15.31 -10.37 27.10
N ILE A 201 16.58 -10.77 26.97
CA ILE A 201 17.07 -11.51 25.80
C ILE A 201 16.31 -12.84 25.63
N LEU A 202 16.08 -13.57 26.72
CA LEU A 202 15.31 -14.82 26.70
C LEU A 202 13.84 -14.59 26.34
N ALA A 203 13.22 -13.52 26.84
CA ALA A 203 11.85 -13.16 26.52
C ALA A 203 11.71 -12.77 25.04
N SER A 204 12.65 -11.98 24.50
CA SER A 204 12.67 -11.61 23.07
C SER A 204 12.89 -12.83 22.16
N ALA A 205 13.82 -13.72 22.53
CA ALA A 205 14.04 -14.96 21.79
C ALA A 205 12.81 -15.88 21.85
N GLY A 206 12.17 -15.98 23.03
CA GLY A 206 10.93 -16.71 23.22
C GLY A 206 9.79 -16.14 22.37
N LEU A 207 9.64 -14.82 22.32
CA LEU A 207 8.67 -14.13 21.46
C LEU A 207 8.94 -14.37 19.98
N TYR A 208 10.20 -14.36 19.54
CA TYR A 208 10.58 -14.64 18.17
C TYR A 208 10.26 -16.08 17.75
N VAL A 209 10.61 -17.05 18.59
CA VAL A 209 10.29 -18.47 18.34
C VAL A 209 8.77 -18.69 18.40
N TRP A 210 8.08 -18.06 19.35
CA TRP A 210 6.62 -18.13 19.44
C TRP A 210 5.94 -17.53 18.21
N ALA A 211 6.41 -16.37 17.74
CA ALA A 211 5.91 -15.72 16.54
C ALA A 211 6.14 -16.56 15.27
N ASN A 212 7.28 -17.26 15.15
CA ASN A 212 7.58 -18.04 13.96
C ASN A 212 7.00 -19.46 13.96
N PHE A 213 6.83 -20.08 15.13
CA PHE A 213 6.41 -21.50 15.21
C PHE A 213 4.97 -21.70 15.69
N PHE A 214 4.38 -20.73 16.39
CA PHE A 214 3.04 -20.88 16.99
C PHE A 214 2.01 -19.89 16.46
N ILE A 215 2.43 -18.86 15.71
CA ILE A 215 1.50 -18.15 14.83
C ILE A 215 1.32 -19.07 13.62
N ALA A 216 0.21 -19.82 13.63
CA ALA A 216 -0.30 -20.40 12.39
C ALA A 216 -0.33 -19.28 11.35
N GLU A 217 0.16 -19.57 10.14
CA GLU A 217 0.14 -18.65 9.00
C GLU A 217 -1.15 -17.82 9.06
N PRO A 218 -1.06 -16.47 9.00
CA PRO A 218 -2.26 -15.65 9.07
C PRO A 218 -3.25 -16.22 8.06
N PRO A 219 -4.50 -16.52 8.45
CA PRO A 219 -5.44 -17.17 7.56
C PRO A 219 -5.46 -16.36 6.27
N THR A 220 -5.04 -17.00 5.18
CA THR A 220 -5.22 -16.51 3.82
C THR A 220 -6.65 -15.99 3.76
N ALA A 221 -6.80 -14.70 3.42
CA ALA A 221 -8.04 -13.93 3.54
C ALA A 221 -9.30 -14.81 3.45
N SER A 222 -9.90 -15.00 4.62
CA SER A 222 -11.06 -15.83 4.93
C SER A 222 -12.08 -15.99 3.78
N GLY A 223 -12.14 -17.20 3.21
CA GLY A 223 -13.37 -17.74 2.60
C GLY A 223 -13.48 -17.73 1.08
N VAL A 224 -12.50 -17.19 0.36
CA VAL A 224 -12.52 -17.17 -1.12
C VAL A 224 -11.62 -18.25 -1.70
N THR A 225 -12.19 -19.29 -2.30
CA THR A 225 -11.42 -20.31 -3.04
C THR A 225 -11.52 -20.04 -4.54
N ARG A 226 -10.37 -19.95 -5.23
CA ARG A 226 -10.36 -19.88 -6.70
C ARG A 226 -10.84 -21.23 -7.23
N PHE A 227 -11.86 -21.20 -8.09
CA PHE A 227 -12.32 -22.38 -8.81
C PHE A 227 -11.64 -22.42 -10.17
N ASP A 228 -10.90 -23.49 -10.44
CA ASP A 228 -10.27 -23.69 -11.75
C ASP A 228 -11.24 -24.50 -12.64
N PRO A 229 -11.82 -23.90 -13.70
CA PRO A 229 -12.84 -24.56 -14.52
C PRO A 229 -12.27 -25.61 -15.49
N LYS A 230 -11.01 -26.04 -15.34
CA LYS A 230 -10.31 -26.98 -16.23
C LYS A 230 -11.09 -28.25 -16.58
N ASP A 231 -11.88 -28.78 -15.65
CA ASP A 231 -12.64 -30.02 -15.80
C ASP A 231 -14.12 -29.79 -16.17
N THR A 232 -14.49 -28.58 -16.63
CA THR A 232 -15.89 -28.22 -16.90
C THR A 232 -16.16 -27.94 -18.37
N ALA A 233 -17.41 -28.17 -18.80
CA ALA A 233 -17.85 -27.95 -20.18
C ALA A 233 -17.89 -26.47 -20.60
N PHE A 234 -17.75 -25.54 -19.65
CA PHE A 234 -17.85 -24.09 -19.85
C PHE A 234 -16.51 -23.37 -19.60
N ARG A 235 -15.40 -24.12 -19.59
CA ARG A 235 -14.05 -23.58 -19.37
C ARG A 235 -13.70 -22.45 -20.34
N ASP A 236 -14.05 -22.62 -21.61
CA ASP A 236 -13.64 -21.69 -22.67
C ASP A 236 -14.41 -20.35 -22.62
N ASP A 237 -15.52 -20.33 -21.88
CA ASP A 237 -16.37 -19.15 -21.72
C ASP A 237 -16.09 -18.39 -20.41
N ILE A 238 -15.36 -19.00 -19.47
CA ILE A 238 -15.03 -18.42 -18.15
C ILE A 238 -13.59 -17.91 -18.15
N LYS A 239 -13.43 -16.62 -17.84
CA LYS A 239 -12.10 -16.03 -17.59
C LYS A 239 -11.61 -16.39 -16.19
N ILE A 240 -12.44 -16.14 -15.18
CA ILE A 240 -12.10 -16.35 -13.76
C ILE A 240 -13.34 -16.83 -13.02
N ALA A 241 -13.19 -17.81 -12.13
CA ALA A 241 -14.23 -18.20 -11.20
C ALA A 241 -13.70 -18.20 -9.76
N LYS A 242 -14.47 -17.60 -8.84
CA LYS A 242 -14.15 -17.52 -7.41
C LYS A 242 -15.38 -17.96 -6.61
N ILE A 243 -15.17 -18.79 -5.59
CA ILE A 243 -16.22 -19.21 -4.66
C ILE A 243 -16.05 -18.39 -3.39
N SER A 244 -17.12 -17.75 -2.92
CA SER A 244 -17.15 -17.05 -1.63
C SER A 244 -18.37 -17.53 -0.86
N GLY A 245 -18.15 -18.29 0.21
CA GLY A 245 -19.24 -18.92 0.96
C GLY A 245 -20.02 -19.92 0.10
N ASP A 246 -21.32 -19.67 -0.09
CA ASP A 246 -22.24 -20.49 -0.89
C ASP A 246 -22.45 -19.95 -2.32
N THR A 247 -21.74 -18.88 -2.68
CA THR A 247 -21.93 -18.14 -3.92
C THR A 247 -20.71 -18.29 -4.84
N LEU A 248 -20.96 -18.74 -6.07
CA LEU A 248 -19.98 -18.77 -7.14
C LEU A 248 -20.04 -17.47 -7.95
N TYR A 249 -18.93 -16.75 -8.00
CA TYR A 249 -18.74 -15.58 -8.84
C TYR A 249 -17.95 -15.97 -10.08
N VAL A 250 -18.54 -15.73 -11.25
CA VAL A 250 -17.96 -16.10 -12.54
C VAL A 250 -17.79 -14.85 -13.38
N MET A 251 -16.56 -14.57 -13.81
CA MET A 251 -16.26 -13.56 -14.82
C MET A 251 -16.17 -14.23 -16.19
N MET A 252 -17.02 -13.78 -17.10
CA MET A 252 -17.10 -14.32 -18.45
C MET A 252 -16.05 -13.70 -19.37
N MET A 253 -15.67 -14.46 -20.40
CA MET A 253 -14.93 -13.94 -21.53
C MET A 253 -15.76 -12.93 -22.34
N PRO A 254 -15.13 -12.01 -23.10
CA PRO A 254 -15.84 -11.06 -23.96
C PRO A 254 -16.77 -11.71 -24.99
N SER A 255 -16.55 -12.98 -25.32
CA SER A 255 -17.44 -13.79 -26.18
C SER A 255 -18.89 -13.82 -25.68
N TRP A 256 -19.12 -13.70 -24.37
CA TRP A 256 -20.46 -13.69 -23.78
C TRP A 256 -21.39 -12.64 -24.39
N GLU A 257 -20.90 -11.44 -24.70
CA GLU A 257 -21.70 -10.34 -25.25
C GLU A 257 -22.16 -10.62 -26.69
N THR A 258 -21.45 -11.51 -27.39
CA THR A 258 -21.80 -11.94 -28.75
C THR A 258 -22.72 -13.17 -28.80
N MET A 259 -23.00 -13.81 -27.64
CA MET A 259 -23.86 -14.99 -27.57
C MET A 259 -25.35 -14.61 -27.64
N THR A 260 -26.16 -15.54 -28.17
CA THR A 260 -27.62 -15.40 -28.12
C THR A 260 -28.12 -15.59 -26.68
N LYS A 261 -29.25 -14.95 -26.34
CA LYS A 261 -29.87 -15.05 -25.00
C LYS A 261 -30.14 -16.49 -24.58
N GLU A 262 -30.54 -17.34 -25.53
CA GLU A 262 -30.79 -18.76 -25.29
C GLU A 262 -29.52 -19.48 -24.83
N LYS A 263 -28.38 -19.23 -25.49
CA LYS A 263 -27.08 -19.79 -25.11
C LYS A 263 -26.58 -19.26 -23.77
N GLN A 264 -26.77 -17.96 -23.51
CA GLN A 264 -26.42 -17.36 -22.22
C GLN A 264 -27.21 -18.01 -21.07
N LEU A 265 -28.51 -18.23 -21.27
CA LEU A 265 -29.39 -18.86 -20.28
C LEU A 265 -29.03 -20.34 -20.08
N GLU A 266 -28.74 -21.07 -21.16
CA GLU A 266 -28.26 -22.46 -21.10
C GLU A 266 -26.94 -22.57 -20.33
N LEU A 267 -25.97 -21.69 -20.61
CA LEU A 267 -24.70 -21.67 -19.91
C LEU A 267 -24.89 -21.36 -18.41
N LEU A 268 -25.68 -20.34 -18.06
CA LEU A 268 -26.01 -19.99 -16.68
C LEU A 268 -26.65 -21.18 -15.93
N LYS A 269 -27.56 -21.90 -16.59
CA LYS A 269 -28.19 -23.10 -16.04
C LYS A 269 -27.18 -24.23 -15.82
N ASN A 270 -26.27 -24.45 -16.77
CA ASN A 270 -25.22 -25.48 -16.65
C ASN A 270 -24.25 -25.17 -15.52
N ILE A 271 -23.83 -23.91 -15.37
CA ILE A 271 -22.98 -23.46 -14.26
C ILE A 271 -23.69 -23.64 -12.92
N TYR A 272 -24.97 -23.26 -12.83
CA TYR A 272 -25.76 -23.45 -11.62
C TYR A 272 -25.94 -24.93 -11.24
N GLN A 273 -26.25 -25.79 -12.21
CA GLN A 273 -26.36 -27.23 -11.97
C GLN A 273 -25.04 -27.85 -11.52
N TYR A 274 -23.93 -27.43 -12.13
CA TYR A 274 -22.60 -27.85 -11.68
C TYR A 274 -22.33 -27.37 -10.25
N GLY A 275 -22.62 -26.11 -9.94
CA GLY A 275 -22.45 -25.55 -8.60
C GLY A 275 -23.28 -26.25 -7.54
N ALA A 276 -24.51 -26.66 -7.88
CA ALA A 276 -25.36 -27.44 -6.98
C ALA A 276 -24.73 -28.80 -6.60
N THR A 277 -23.95 -29.43 -7.50
CA THR A 277 -23.21 -30.67 -7.15
C THR A 277 -22.04 -30.43 -6.20
N LYS A 278 -21.61 -29.17 -6.05
CA LYS A 278 -20.51 -28.72 -5.19
C LYS A 278 -20.99 -27.94 -3.96
N GLU A 279 -22.29 -28.00 -3.66
CA GLU A 279 -22.95 -27.31 -2.54
C GLU A 279 -22.98 -25.77 -2.65
N TRP A 280 -22.85 -25.22 -3.86
CA TRP A 280 -23.05 -23.78 -4.11
C TRP A 280 -24.52 -23.51 -4.43
N HIS A 281 -25.11 -22.56 -3.72
CA HIS A 281 -26.54 -22.27 -3.77
C HIS A 281 -26.86 -21.07 -4.67
N GLN A 282 -25.85 -20.27 -5.00
CA GLN A 282 -25.98 -19.07 -5.82
C GLN A 282 -24.85 -18.99 -6.84
N VAL A 283 -25.16 -18.47 -8.02
CA VAL A 283 -24.20 -18.17 -9.09
C VAL A 283 -24.44 -16.75 -9.56
N ASN A 284 -23.39 -15.94 -9.55
CA ASN A 284 -23.39 -14.58 -10.06
C ASN A 284 -22.40 -14.49 -11.23
N ILE A 285 -22.91 -14.10 -12.40
CA ILE A 285 -22.14 -13.97 -13.63
C ILE A 285 -21.90 -12.48 -13.90
N MET A 286 -20.64 -12.13 -14.11
CA MET A 286 -20.17 -10.79 -14.48
C MET A 286 -19.55 -10.81 -15.88
N ASN A 287 -19.72 -9.73 -16.63
CA ASN A 287 -18.98 -9.54 -17.89
C ASN A 287 -17.52 -9.14 -17.62
N SER A 288 -16.76 -8.94 -18.69
CA SER A 288 -15.36 -8.51 -18.64
C SER A 288 -15.16 -7.13 -18.01
N THR A 289 -16.20 -6.30 -17.93
CA THR A 289 -16.18 -4.98 -17.28
C THR A 289 -16.64 -5.04 -15.81
N GLY A 290 -16.84 -6.22 -15.25
CA GLY A 290 -17.29 -6.41 -13.85
C GLY A 290 -18.78 -6.10 -13.60
N LYS A 291 -19.58 -5.84 -14.63
CA LYS A 291 -21.04 -5.65 -14.50
C LYS A 291 -21.72 -7.01 -14.40
N THR A 292 -22.59 -7.18 -13.41
CA THR A 292 -23.45 -8.37 -13.28
C THR A 292 -24.34 -8.49 -14.52
N VAL A 293 -24.24 -9.62 -15.21
CA VAL A 293 -25.00 -9.97 -16.42
C VAL A 293 -25.94 -11.15 -16.23
N GLY A 294 -25.77 -11.94 -15.17
CA GLY A 294 -26.63 -13.07 -14.88
C GLY A 294 -26.60 -13.47 -13.42
N TYR A 295 -27.71 -14.00 -12.92
CA TYR A 295 -27.85 -14.49 -11.57
C TYR A 295 -28.70 -15.76 -11.56
N ALA A 296 -28.22 -16.80 -10.87
CA ALA A 296 -28.97 -18.03 -10.65
C ALA A 296 -28.94 -18.45 -9.18
N SER A 297 -30.09 -18.91 -8.69
CA SER A 297 -30.31 -19.44 -7.34
C SER A 297 -31.47 -20.44 -7.38
N SER A 298 -31.77 -21.09 -6.25
CA SER A 298 -32.86 -22.08 -6.18
C SER A 298 -34.24 -21.54 -6.57
N SER A 299 -34.47 -20.24 -6.43
CA SER A 299 -35.76 -19.58 -6.67
C SER A 299 -35.78 -18.67 -7.90
N ARG A 300 -34.61 -18.32 -8.45
CA ARG A 300 -34.48 -17.24 -9.44
C ARG A 300 -33.36 -17.53 -10.43
N LEU A 301 -33.67 -17.45 -11.72
CA LEU A 301 -32.70 -17.52 -12.82
C LEU A 301 -32.99 -16.37 -13.78
N GLU A 302 -32.09 -15.40 -13.83
CA GLU A 302 -32.28 -14.16 -14.59
C GLU A 302 -30.99 -13.68 -15.25
N LEU A 303 -31.15 -13.04 -16.41
CA LEU A 303 -30.09 -12.30 -17.08
C LEU A 303 -30.29 -10.81 -16.78
N VAL A 304 -29.31 -10.18 -16.13
CA VAL A 304 -29.37 -8.78 -15.67
C VAL A 304 -28.56 -7.94 -16.64
N GLY A 305 -29.17 -7.51 -17.75
CA GLY A 305 -28.41 -6.81 -18.78
C GLY A 305 -29.30 -6.31 -19.90
N GLN A 306 -29.84 -5.11 -19.69
CA GLN A 306 -30.03 -4.11 -20.73
C GLN A 306 -29.31 -2.84 -20.29
#